data_AF-A0A2N6EMP8-F1
#
_entry.id   AF-A0A2N6EMP8-F1
#
_cell.length_a   1.000
_cell.length_b   1.000
_cell.length_c   1.000
_cell.angle_alpha   90.00
_cell.angle_beta   90.00
_cell.angle_gamma   90.00
#
_symmetry.space_group_name_H-M   'P 1'
#
loop_
_entity.id
_entity.type
_entity.pdbx_description
1 polymer ?
#
loop_
_entity_poly.entity_id
_entity_poly.type
_entity_poly.pdbx_seq_one_letter_code
_entity_poly.pdbx_strand_id
1 'polypeptide(L)'
;MKRLLTLTLALFSLISTSNAFAYPDQYMGDAAIYEGLPQDIGRPNIMFIIDNSLATLQTVSTAEYNSAVVYPVGLSKTGADCATIGDGPASECWMPYNIYKQDNQGDFAFTVIADADSSGADLNEMTCDPDGTDYIRKFFQYYGSYSGGGEDVSATPPGKFPNLDGAGACDAGPKGEVYAIGNYLNYLKNTEDVGTVDTGTCPAPDIVTVSVNRNIIGCIAYKPNGTCRTYGDVNVTRDEYYQALQTHVSTTADHPVTGVDTSSYWTLVGVPNDNGTYSLPDGATSTGYWSVGTSYDRDSCNDGGGGGAVGVTTMTQREVMYSTLEDVIGSTATIVNFGAMVYGSNNSGADLIAGVDNLSEGLSSVPAGTYDVVVAPDCSDAANASVPYCIFFNSIPGPDRNGDGDFNDAATDGASTLASNTLRPQAESVYDAGYYFGAGRTGEADATTYSPITNNTQIDPADSPCDMNHIILITNGFSNGDGSPNMSFIGDADGDGRPDESVYGLGSHWLDDVARYLDANNKITTHTVLAFQSYDALVANAAKDGNGQFHLASNSAQLRKALLEIIASIINEVSTSFVAPVVPASTTNRTISSNRV
;
A
#
# COMPACT_ATOMS: atom_id res chain seq x y z
N MET A 1 37.95 -31.08 38.55
CA MET A 1 37.53 -29.80 39.16
C MET A 1 37.67 -28.61 38.22
N LYS A 2 38.83 -28.35 37.56
CA LYS A 2 38.98 -27.18 36.66
C LYS A 2 37.95 -27.08 35.52
N ARG A 3 37.56 -28.20 34.88
CA ARG A 3 36.55 -28.20 33.80
C ARG A 3 35.11 -27.94 34.27
N LEU A 4 34.79 -28.23 35.54
CA LEU A 4 33.46 -27.97 36.09
C LEU A 4 33.28 -26.46 36.38
N LEU A 5 34.35 -25.80 36.82
CA LEU A 5 34.38 -24.36 37.10
C LEU A 5 34.23 -23.52 35.81
N THR A 6 34.86 -23.93 34.71
CA THR A 6 34.72 -23.20 33.43
C THR A 6 33.31 -23.30 32.88
N LEU A 7 32.66 -24.46 33.03
CA LEU A 7 31.27 -24.65 32.58
C LEU A 7 30.29 -23.82 33.43
N THR A 8 30.52 -23.70 34.74
CA THR A 8 29.68 -22.88 35.61
C THR A 8 29.85 -21.39 35.35
N LEU A 9 31.07 -20.92 35.04
CA LEU A 9 31.30 -19.51 34.70
C LEU A 9 30.63 -19.12 33.37
N ALA A 10 30.70 -20.00 32.36
CA ALA A 10 30.05 -19.76 31.06
C ALA A 10 28.52 -19.78 31.16
N LEU A 11 27.97 -20.67 32.01
CA LEU A 11 26.53 -20.70 32.28
C LEU A 11 26.06 -19.47 33.05
N PHE A 12 26.89 -18.94 33.97
CA PHE A 12 26.55 -17.72 34.71
C PHE A 12 26.57 -16.47 33.82
N SER A 13 27.49 -16.39 32.85
CA SER A 13 27.51 -15.28 31.88
C SER A 13 26.31 -15.28 30.93
N LEU A 14 25.74 -16.45 30.62
CA LEU A 14 24.53 -16.59 29.80
C LEU A 14 23.23 -16.23 30.54
N ILE A 15 23.23 -16.24 31.88
CA ILE A 15 22.05 -15.91 32.70
C ILE A 15 22.03 -14.41 33.09
N SER A 16 23.17 -13.71 32.99
CA SER A 16 23.29 -12.29 33.33
C SER A 16 22.91 -11.30 32.23
N THR A 17 22.50 -11.75 31.03
CA THR A 17 21.90 -10.86 30.01
C THR A 17 20.40 -10.70 30.27
N SER A 18 20.03 -10.24 31.45
CA SER A 18 18.72 -9.61 31.65
C SER A 18 18.71 -8.35 30.79
N ASN A 19 17.93 -8.37 29.71
CA ASN A 19 17.64 -7.18 28.92
C ASN A 19 17.19 -6.07 29.86
N ALA A 20 18.04 -5.06 30.07
CA ALA A 20 17.67 -3.85 30.75
C ALA A 20 16.73 -3.07 29.81
N PHE A 21 15.49 -3.54 29.70
CA PHE A 21 14.41 -2.72 29.16
C PHE A 21 14.24 -1.57 30.14
N ALA A 22 14.60 -0.37 29.72
CA ALA A 22 14.14 0.83 30.40
C ALA A 22 12.61 0.75 30.47
N TYR A 23 12.05 0.93 31.66
CA TYR A 23 10.60 1.04 31.81
C TYR A 23 10.11 2.16 30.88
N PRO A 24 8.95 2.00 30.22
CA PRO A 24 8.35 3.07 29.44
C PRO A 24 8.27 4.33 30.30
N ASP A 25 8.78 5.45 29.79
CA ASP A 25 8.71 6.71 30.50
C ASP A 25 7.24 7.04 30.80
N GLN A 26 6.91 7.18 32.09
CA GLN A 26 5.53 7.39 32.55
C GLN A 26 5.18 8.87 32.67
N TYR A 27 6.11 9.80 32.39
CA TYR A 27 5.82 11.22 32.43
C TYR A 27 5.17 11.69 31.11
N MET A 28 3.84 11.72 31.09
CA MET A 28 3.08 12.48 30.10
C MET A 28 3.48 13.96 30.18
N GLY A 29 4.34 14.40 29.26
CA GLY A 29 4.82 15.79 29.18
C GLY A 29 6.30 15.90 28.84
N ASP A 30 7.12 14.89 29.13
CA ASP A 30 8.55 14.95 28.83
C ASP A 30 8.81 14.69 27.33
N ALA A 31 8.01 13.83 26.68
CA ALA A 31 8.08 13.63 25.22
C ALA A 31 7.84 14.92 24.42
N ALA A 32 6.93 15.78 24.86
CA ALA A 32 6.61 17.05 24.20
C ALA A 32 7.74 18.10 24.30
N ILE A 33 8.73 17.90 25.17
CA ILE A 33 9.95 18.73 25.22
C ILE A 33 10.98 18.27 24.17
N TYR A 34 10.89 17.01 23.73
CA TYR A 34 11.79 16.42 22.73
C TYR A 34 11.20 16.36 21.32
N GLU A 35 9.89 16.55 21.18
CA GLU A 35 9.27 16.84 19.90
C GLU A 35 9.72 18.25 19.47
N GLY A 36 10.80 18.31 18.70
CA GLY A 36 11.20 19.54 18.01
C GLY A 36 10.00 20.12 17.27
N LEU A 37 9.94 21.46 17.16
CA LEU A 37 8.88 22.06 16.34
C LEU A 37 8.93 21.38 14.96
N PRO A 38 7.79 21.09 14.31
CA PRO A 38 7.79 20.46 12.97
C PRO A 38 8.63 21.22 11.93
N GLN A 39 8.89 22.49 12.19
CA GLN A 39 9.73 23.40 11.40
C GLN A 39 11.24 23.07 11.53
N ASP A 40 11.65 22.45 12.63
CA ASP A 40 13.03 22.15 13.03
C ASP A 40 13.41 20.67 12.78
N ILE A 41 12.42 19.80 12.50
CA ILE A 41 12.67 18.40 12.11
C ILE A 41 13.14 18.42 10.65
N GLY A 42 14.31 17.83 10.37
CA GLY A 42 14.78 17.67 9.00
C GLY A 42 13.75 16.92 8.17
N ARG A 43 13.31 17.49 7.05
CA ARG A 43 12.36 16.82 6.16
C ARG A 43 13.08 15.70 5.40
N PRO A 44 12.56 14.46 5.40
CA PRO A 44 13.11 13.42 4.55
C PRO A 44 12.92 13.79 3.08
N ASN A 45 13.85 13.33 2.25
CA ASN A 45 13.82 13.51 0.81
C ASN A 45 13.34 12.22 0.16
N ILE A 46 12.26 12.29 -0.62
CA ILE A 46 11.70 11.16 -1.34
C ILE A 46 11.82 11.41 -2.84
N MET A 47 12.45 10.48 -3.56
CA MET A 47 12.43 10.42 -5.02
C MET A 47 11.47 9.31 -5.46
N PHE A 48 10.39 9.67 -6.15
CA PHE A 48 9.57 8.70 -6.85
C PHE A 48 10.21 8.33 -8.19
N ILE A 49 10.27 7.03 -8.51
CA ILE A 49 10.50 6.56 -9.88
C ILE A 49 9.17 5.99 -10.35
N ILE A 50 8.56 6.63 -11.34
CA ILE A 50 7.22 6.31 -11.82
C ILE A 50 7.34 5.65 -13.19
N ASP A 51 6.79 4.45 -13.31
CA ASP A 51 6.69 3.76 -14.58
C ASP A 51 5.82 4.57 -15.57
N ASN A 52 6.42 4.94 -16.70
CA ASN A 52 5.77 5.62 -17.82
C ASN A 52 5.66 4.72 -19.05
N SER A 53 5.83 3.40 -18.91
CA SER A 53 5.67 2.44 -20.01
C SER A 53 4.24 2.44 -20.55
N LEU A 54 4.09 2.05 -21.82
CA LEU A 54 2.78 1.99 -22.48
C LEU A 54 1.78 1.06 -21.76
N ALA A 55 2.28 0.05 -21.05
CA ALA A 55 1.45 -0.84 -20.24
C ALA A 55 0.62 -0.09 -19.18
N THR A 56 1.08 1.08 -18.74
CA THR A 56 0.34 1.92 -17.76
C THR A 56 -0.95 2.52 -18.33
N LEU A 57 -1.15 2.48 -19.65
CA LEU A 57 -2.40 2.91 -20.29
C LEU A 57 -3.49 1.84 -20.23
N GLN A 58 -3.20 0.63 -19.77
CA GLN A 58 -4.23 -0.38 -19.57
C GLN A 58 -5.19 0.07 -18.46
N THR A 59 -6.48 -0.10 -18.67
CA THR A 59 -7.51 0.17 -17.66
C THR A 59 -7.44 -0.82 -16.51
N VAL A 60 -7.64 -0.36 -15.28
CA VAL A 60 -7.67 -1.22 -14.09
C VAL A 60 -8.92 -1.02 -13.27
N SER A 61 -9.21 -2.05 -12.47
CA SER A 61 -10.31 -2.02 -11.52
C SER A 61 -9.96 -1.10 -10.36
N THR A 62 -10.94 -0.32 -9.93
CA THR A 62 -10.88 0.38 -8.65
C THR A 62 -11.27 -0.53 -7.48
N ALA A 63 -11.96 -1.64 -7.74
CA ALA A 63 -12.34 -2.63 -6.74
C ALA A 63 -11.19 -3.59 -6.41
N GLU A 64 -11.21 -4.25 -5.25
CA GLU A 64 -10.21 -5.26 -4.90
C GLU A 64 -10.48 -6.59 -5.61
N TYR A 65 -9.40 -7.25 -6.09
CA TYR A 65 -9.50 -8.61 -6.61
C TYR A 65 -9.89 -9.55 -5.48
N ASN A 66 -11.02 -10.22 -5.64
CA ASN A 66 -11.49 -11.24 -4.72
C ASN A 66 -11.49 -12.58 -5.44
N SER A 67 -10.52 -13.43 -5.11
CA SER A 67 -10.39 -14.75 -5.75
C SER A 67 -11.54 -15.72 -5.46
N ALA A 68 -12.36 -15.45 -4.44
CA ALA A 68 -13.58 -16.21 -4.19
C ALA A 68 -14.72 -15.84 -5.15
N VAL A 69 -14.60 -14.72 -5.86
CA VAL A 69 -15.55 -14.28 -6.89
C VAL A 69 -15.07 -14.79 -8.24
N VAL A 70 -15.95 -15.47 -8.97
CA VAL A 70 -15.72 -15.81 -10.37
C VAL A 70 -16.17 -14.63 -11.22
N TYR A 71 -15.21 -13.91 -11.79
CA TYR A 71 -15.49 -12.79 -12.66
C TYR A 71 -15.97 -13.33 -14.01
N PRO A 72 -17.05 -12.77 -14.57
CA PRO A 72 -17.60 -13.24 -15.84
C PRO A 72 -16.51 -13.16 -16.91
N VAL A 73 -16.54 -14.00 -17.94
CA VAL A 73 -15.67 -13.75 -19.10
C VAL A 73 -16.10 -12.43 -19.73
N GLY A 74 -15.13 -11.52 -19.94
CA GLY A 74 -15.37 -10.22 -20.56
C GLY A 74 -15.93 -10.43 -21.95
N LEU A 75 -17.25 -10.51 -22.08
CA LEU A 75 -17.92 -10.70 -23.36
C LEU A 75 -17.80 -9.40 -24.15
N SER A 76 -16.67 -9.26 -24.85
CA SER A 76 -16.43 -8.23 -25.84
C SER A 76 -17.53 -8.28 -26.91
N LYS A 77 -18.56 -7.45 -26.70
CA LYS A 77 -19.52 -6.87 -27.66
C LYS A 77 -20.35 -7.79 -28.57
N THR A 78 -20.20 -9.10 -28.58
CA THR A 78 -20.86 -9.97 -29.59
C THR A 78 -21.72 -11.10 -29.03
N GLY A 79 -21.76 -11.31 -27.71
CA GLY A 79 -22.61 -12.35 -27.09
C GLY A 79 -22.26 -13.78 -27.52
N ALA A 80 -21.06 -14.00 -28.05
CA ALA A 80 -20.58 -15.32 -28.44
C ALA A 80 -19.94 -16.02 -27.25
N ASP A 81 -20.30 -17.29 -27.05
CA ASP A 81 -19.75 -18.16 -26.03
C ASP A 81 -18.25 -18.36 -26.29
N CYS A 82 -17.45 -18.20 -25.24
CA CYS A 82 -16.02 -18.52 -25.19
C CYS A 82 -15.67 -19.86 -25.85
N ALA A 83 -16.56 -20.85 -25.74
CA ALA A 83 -16.43 -22.15 -26.38
C ALA A 83 -16.34 -22.09 -27.93
N THR A 84 -16.84 -21.02 -28.57
CA THR A 84 -16.89 -20.89 -30.04
C THR A 84 -15.80 -20.03 -30.65
N ILE A 85 -15.28 -19.04 -29.92
CA ILE A 85 -14.25 -18.10 -30.42
C ILE A 85 -12.84 -18.66 -30.19
N GLY A 86 -12.71 -19.65 -29.30
CA GLY A 86 -11.43 -20.18 -28.85
C GLY A 86 -10.92 -19.40 -27.64
N ASP A 87 -10.39 -20.13 -26.68
CA ASP A 87 -9.73 -19.56 -25.50
C ASP A 87 -8.48 -18.79 -25.94
N GLY A 88 -8.35 -17.54 -25.50
CA GLY A 88 -7.14 -16.78 -25.73
C GLY A 88 -7.25 -15.25 -25.68
N PRO A 89 -6.10 -14.58 -25.77
CA PRO A 89 -5.99 -13.14 -25.64
C PRO A 89 -6.57 -12.39 -26.83
N ALA A 90 -6.47 -12.98 -28.03
CA ALA A 90 -7.03 -12.41 -29.25
C ALA A 90 -8.57 -12.35 -29.24
N SER A 91 -9.22 -13.19 -28.43
CA SER A 91 -10.67 -13.22 -28.25
C SER A 91 -11.13 -12.51 -26.98
N GLU A 92 -10.19 -12.01 -26.16
CA GLU A 92 -10.44 -11.45 -24.82
C GLU A 92 -11.33 -12.35 -23.95
N CYS A 93 -11.24 -13.65 -24.18
CA CYS A 93 -12.00 -14.66 -23.47
C CYS A 93 -11.01 -15.47 -22.65
N TRP A 94 -10.98 -15.22 -21.34
CA TRP A 94 -10.13 -15.96 -20.41
C TRP A 94 -10.98 -16.89 -19.56
N MET A 95 -10.88 -18.19 -19.77
CA MET A 95 -11.53 -19.17 -18.92
C MET A 95 -11.02 -19.01 -17.47
N PRO A 96 -11.91 -18.86 -16.46
CA PRO A 96 -11.52 -18.42 -15.12
C PRO A 96 -10.40 -19.21 -14.46
N TYR A 97 -10.24 -20.48 -14.79
CA TYR A 97 -9.27 -21.37 -14.14
C TYR A 97 -8.08 -21.75 -15.01
N ASN A 98 -8.05 -21.29 -16.27
CA ASN A 98 -6.89 -21.50 -17.14
C ASN A 98 -5.75 -20.58 -16.70
N ILE A 99 -4.52 -21.04 -16.91
CA ILE A 99 -3.32 -20.24 -16.65
C ILE A 99 -2.78 -19.72 -17.96
N TYR A 100 -2.60 -18.42 -18.04
CA TYR A 100 -2.08 -17.70 -19.20
C TYR A 100 -0.71 -17.14 -18.88
N LYS A 101 0.20 -17.21 -19.84
CA LYS A 101 1.53 -16.62 -19.77
C LYS A 101 1.57 -15.29 -20.51
N GLN A 102 2.20 -14.31 -19.88
CA GLN A 102 2.50 -13.01 -20.43
C GLN A 102 3.61 -13.11 -21.46
N ASP A 103 3.49 -12.36 -22.55
CA ASP A 103 4.58 -12.12 -23.50
C ASP A 103 5.44 -10.93 -23.08
N ASN A 104 6.41 -10.58 -23.91
CA ASN A 104 7.35 -9.49 -23.63
C ASN A 104 6.70 -8.10 -23.71
N GLN A 105 5.48 -8.01 -24.22
CA GLN A 105 4.71 -6.78 -24.34
C GLN A 105 3.81 -6.55 -23.12
N GLY A 106 3.72 -7.53 -22.22
CA GLY A 106 2.81 -7.48 -21.09
C GLY A 106 1.44 -8.09 -21.38
N ASP A 107 1.23 -8.67 -22.56
CA ASP A 107 -0.04 -9.27 -22.98
C ASP A 107 -0.07 -10.75 -22.61
N PHE A 108 -1.17 -11.22 -22.00
CA PHE A 108 -1.33 -12.63 -21.61
C PHE A 108 -1.66 -13.52 -22.81
N ALA A 109 -0.65 -13.71 -23.66
CA ALA A 109 -0.71 -14.21 -25.02
C ALA A 109 -0.95 -15.74 -25.17
N PHE A 110 -0.59 -16.54 -24.16
CA PHE A 110 -0.50 -18.00 -24.31
C PHE A 110 -1.13 -18.77 -23.15
N THR A 111 -2.11 -19.62 -23.42
CA THR A 111 -2.60 -20.58 -22.42
C THR A 111 -1.50 -21.63 -22.15
N VAL A 112 -1.09 -21.73 -20.90
CA VAL A 112 -0.07 -22.68 -20.40
C VAL A 112 -0.73 -23.94 -19.85
N ILE A 113 -1.82 -23.77 -19.10
CA ILE A 113 -2.65 -24.87 -18.60
C ILE A 113 -4.08 -24.57 -19.01
N ALA A 114 -4.68 -25.50 -19.75
CA ALA A 114 -6.04 -25.39 -20.25
C ALA A 114 -6.91 -26.46 -19.58
N ASP A 115 -7.95 -26.00 -18.88
CA ASP A 115 -8.97 -26.87 -18.30
C ASP A 115 -10.04 -27.18 -19.35
N ALA A 116 -10.26 -28.48 -19.58
CA ALA A 116 -11.29 -28.97 -20.48
C ALA A 116 -12.67 -29.11 -19.81
N ASP A 117 -12.74 -29.15 -18.47
CA ASP A 117 -13.94 -29.39 -17.68
C ASP A 117 -14.07 -28.34 -16.55
N SER A 118 -14.94 -27.35 -16.77
CA SER A 118 -15.35 -26.21 -15.90
C SER A 118 -15.68 -26.45 -14.40
N SER A 119 -15.32 -27.59 -13.81
CA SER A 119 -15.65 -28.04 -12.46
C SER A 119 -14.60 -27.75 -11.38
N GLY A 120 -13.52 -27.01 -11.69
CA GLY A 120 -12.61 -26.43 -10.69
C GLY A 120 -11.48 -27.36 -10.24
N ALA A 121 -11.04 -28.29 -11.09
CA ALA A 121 -10.01 -29.27 -10.75
C ALA A 121 -8.56 -28.85 -11.07
N ASP A 122 -8.31 -27.88 -11.94
CA ASP A 122 -7.03 -27.87 -12.67
C ASP A 122 -5.88 -27.07 -12.08
N LEU A 123 -6.15 -26.14 -11.17
CA LEU A 123 -5.10 -25.70 -10.24
C LEU A 123 -4.51 -26.91 -9.48
N ASN A 124 -5.28 -27.98 -9.28
CA ASN A 124 -4.80 -29.21 -8.63
C ASN A 124 -3.97 -30.12 -9.54
N GLU A 125 -4.02 -29.92 -10.86
CA GLU A 125 -3.17 -30.63 -11.82
C GLU A 125 -1.77 -30.00 -11.92
N MET A 126 -1.60 -28.78 -11.41
CA MET A 126 -0.29 -28.17 -11.25
C MET A 126 0.59 -29.05 -10.35
N THR A 127 1.62 -29.62 -10.97
CA THR A 127 2.62 -30.44 -10.28
C THR A 127 3.82 -29.63 -9.83
N CYS A 128 3.87 -28.35 -10.23
CA CYS A 128 4.97 -27.48 -9.87
C CYS A 128 4.82 -26.94 -8.44
N ASP A 129 5.46 -27.64 -7.51
CA ASP A 129 5.52 -27.23 -6.12
C ASP A 129 6.78 -27.84 -5.47
N PRO A 130 7.90 -27.08 -5.40
CA PRO A 130 9.21 -27.61 -5.04
C PRO A 130 9.23 -28.28 -3.64
N ASP A 131 8.36 -27.83 -2.73
CA ASP A 131 8.33 -28.28 -1.34
C ASP A 131 7.05 -29.05 -0.95
N GLY A 132 6.14 -29.29 -1.90
CA GLY A 132 4.83 -29.92 -1.61
C GLY A 132 3.91 -29.07 -0.72
N THR A 133 4.14 -27.75 -0.66
CA THR A 133 3.41 -26.79 0.20
C THR A 133 2.22 -26.10 -0.47
N ASP A 134 2.01 -26.42 -1.74
CA ASP A 134 1.07 -25.86 -2.69
C ASP A 134 1.29 -24.37 -2.92
N TYR A 135 2.56 -23.95 -2.93
CA TYR A 135 2.94 -22.54 -2.86
C TYR A 135 2.42 -21.76 -4.06
N ILE A 136 2.73 -22.22 -5.29
CA ILE A 136 2.34 -21.54 -6.53
C ILE A 136 0.81 -21.50 -6.67
N ARG A 137 0.13 -22.60 -6.31
CA ARG A 137 -1.33 -22.66 -6.30
C ARG A 137 -1.94 -21.62 -5.37
N LYS A 138 -1.44 -21.51 -4.14
CA LYS A 138 -1.89 -20.50 -3.17
C LYS A 138 -1.62 -19.09 -3.69
N PHE A 139 -0.54 -18.88 -4.42
CA PHE A 139 -0.26 -17.60 -5.08
C PHE A 139 -1.34 -17.24 -6.10
N PHE A 140 -1.67 -18.14 -7.04
CA PHE A 140 -2.78 -17.88 -7.97
C PHE A 140 -4.13 -17.72 -7.26
N GLN A 141 -4.39 -18.52 -6.22
CA GLN A 141 -5.62 -18.41 -5.44
C GLN A 141 -5.72 -17.11 -4.65
N TYR A 142 -4.61 -16.49 -4.25
CA TYR A 142 -4.65 -15.28 -3.44
C TYR A 142 -4.51 -14.03 -4.30
N TYR A 143 -3.54 -14.02 -5.21
CA TYR A 143 -3.19 -12.86 -6.03
C TYR A 143 -3.74 -12.92 -7.45
N GLY A 144 -4.19 -14.08 -7.92
CA GLY A 144 -4.67 -14.25 -9.29
C GLY A 144 -3.54 -14.42 -10.32
N SER A 145 -2.29 -14.21 -9.93
CA SER A 145 -1.15 -14.25 -10.83
C SER A 145 0.16 -14.61 -10.12
N TYR A 146 1.19 -14.94 -10.89
CA TYR A 146 2.46 -15.51 -10.42
C TYR A 146 3.61 -15.14 -11.37
N SER A 147 4.78 -14.74 -10.85
CA SER A 147 6.03 -14.57 -11.60
C SER A 147 7.00 -15.70 -11.24
N GLY A 148 7.42 -16.47 -12.25
CA GLY A 148 8.44 -17.50 -12.13
C GLY A 148 9.81 -16.89 -12.38
N GLY A 149 10.74 -17.08 -11.44
CA GLY A 149 12.15 -16.73 -11.59
C GLY A 149 12.97 -17.77 -12.36
N GLY A 150 12.32 -18.76 -12.99
CA GLY A 150 12.94 -19.90 -13.67
C GLY A 150 13.97 -20.64 -12.81
N GLU A 151 13.75 -20.66 -11.49
CA GLU A 151 14.69 -21.29 -10.56
C GLU A 151 14.65 -22.81 -10.67
N ASP A 152 15.83 -23.45 -10.63
CA ASP A 152 15.95 -24.90 -10.66
C ASP A 152 15.41 -25.50 -9.35
N VAL A 153 14.22 -26.09 -9.40
CA VAL A 153 13.62 -26.81 -8.27
C VAL A 153 14.41 -28.04 -7.82
N SER A 154 15.35 -28.52 -8.64
CA SER A 154 16.25 -29.61 -8.28
C SER A 154 17.53 -29.13 -7.58
N ALA A 155 17.76 -27.82 -7.49
CA ALA A 155 18.89 -27.24 -6.76
C ALA A 155 18.81 -27.54 -5.25
N THR A 156 19.90 -27.34 -4.53
CA THR A 156 19.93 -27.49 -3.06
C THR A 156 20.57 -26.25 -2.43
N PRO A 157 19.78 -25.37 -1.77
CA PRO A 157 18.33 -25.47 -1.57
C PRO A 157 17.54 -25.34 -2.90
N PRO A 158 16.35 -25.95 -3.00
CA PRO A 158 15.54 -25.86 -4.21
C PRO A 158 15.14 -24.41 -4.47
N GLY A 159 15.12 -24.03 -5.74
CA GLY A 159 14.53 -22.79 -6.19
C GLY A 159 13.08 -22.68 -5.71
N LYS A 160 12.70 -21.52 -5.19
CA LYS A 160 11.34 -21.23 -4.68
C LYS A 160 10.43 -20.68 -5.76
N PHE A 161 10.99 -20.18 -6.86
CA PHE A 161 10.23 -19.51 -7.92
C PHE A 161 10.52 -20.13 -9.29
N PRO A 162 10.13 -21.39 -9.53
CA PRO A 162 10.26 -22.00 -10.85
C PRO A 162 9.26 -21.42 -11.86
N ASN A 163 9.52 -21.64 -13.14
CA ASN A 163 8.54 -21.39 -14.19
C ASN A 163 7.57 -22.56 -14.30
N LEU A 164 6.52 -22.37 -15.10
CA LEU A 164 5.58 -23.40 -15.51
C LEU A 164 5.85 -23.79 -16.97
N ASP A 165 6.04 -25.09 -17.23
CA ASP A 165 6.01 -25.60 -18.60
C ASP A 165 4.57 -25.62 -19.15
N GLY A 166 4.42 -25.94 -20.43
CA GLY A 166 3.10 -26.08 -21.08
C GLY A 166 2.22 -27.23 -20.57
N ALA A 167 2.62 -27.92 -19.51
CA ALA A 167 1.83 -28.91 -18.79
C ALA A 167 1.64 -28.54 -17.31
N GLY A 168 2.10 -27.36 -16.86
CA GLY A 168 2.01 -26.94 -15.47
C GLY A 168 2.99 -27.61 -14.51
N ALA A 169 4.00 -28.31 -15.04
CA ALA A 169 5.13 -28.81 -14.25
C ALA A 169 6.20 -27.72 -14.10
N CYS A 170 7.10 -27.91 -13.13
CA CYS A 170 8.18 -26.94 -12.93
C CYS A 170 9.14 -26.97 -14.10
N ASP A 171 9.39 -25.79 -14.66
CA ASP A 171 10.39 -25.60 -15.70
C ASP A 171 11.54 -24.72 -15.19
N ALA A 172 12.75 -25.13 -15.58
CA ALA A 172 13.94 -24.29 -15.52
C ALA A 172 14.08 -23.61 -16.90
N GLY A 173 13.13 -22.71 -17.19
CA GLY A 173 12.99 -21.97 -18.45
C GLY A 173 13.41 -20.50 -18.32
N PRO A 174 13.35 -19.69 -19.40
CA PRO A 174 13.87 -18.33 -19.35
C PRO A 174 13.19 -17.59 -18.21
N LYS A 175 13.98 -16.96 -17.36
CA LYS A 175 13.52 -16.51 -16.05
C LYS A 175 12.57 -15.32 -16.18
N GLY A 176 11.88 -14.93 -15.12
CA GLY A 176 10.96 -13.78 -15.15
C GLY A 176 9.75 -14.01 -16.06
N GLU A 177 9.28 -15.26 -16.18
CA GLU A 177 8.02 -15.54 -16.87
C GLU A 177 6.84 -15.23 -15.96
N VAL A 178 5.81 -14.62 -16.53
CA VAL A 178 4.69 -14.11 -15.75
C VAL A 178 3.44 -14.83 -16.18
N TYR A 179 2.64 -15.25 -15.22
CA TYR A 179 1.46 -16.05 -15.41
C TYR A 179 0.28 -15.42 -14.68
N ALA A 180 -0.92 -15.56 -15.21
CA ALA A 180 -2.15 -15.15 -14.57
C ALA A 180 -3.24 -16.19 -14.78
N ILE A 181 -4.10 -16.35 -13.78
CA ILE A 181 -5.31 -17.16 -13.92
C ILE A 181 -6.36 -16.35 -14.68
N GLY A 182 -7.16 -16.98 -15.54
CA GLY A 182 -8.14 -16.27 -16.35
C GLY A 182 -9.16 -15.49 -15.53
N ASN A 183 -9.47 -15.92 -14.29
CA ASN A 183 -10.36 -15.20 -13.39
C ASN A 183 -9.81 -13.82 -13.03
N TYR A 184 -8.50 -13.70 -12.85
CA TYR A 184 -7.82 -12.43 -12.61
C TYR A 184 -7.83 -11.55 -13.85
N LEU A 185 -7.59 -12.12 -15.03
CA LEU A 185 -7.66 -11.39 -16.30
C LEU A 185 -9.07 -10.88 -16.60
N ASN A 186 -10.08 -11.70 -16.31
CA ASN A 186 -11.48 -11.30 -16.34
C ASN A 186 -11.74 -10.17 -15.33
N TYR A 187 -11.23 -10.25 -14.10
CA TYR A 187 -11.36 -9.15 -13.14
C TYR A 187 -10.77 -7.84 -13.68
N LEU A 188 -9.60 -7.88 -14.31
CA LEU A 188 -8.97 -6.70 -14.91
C LEU A 188 -9.80 -6.12 -16.07
N LYS A 189 -10.67 -6.93 -16.70
CA LYS A 189 -11.44 -6.57 -17.89
C LYS A 189 -12.91 -6.25 -17.63
N ASN A 190 -13.56 -6.87 -16.65
CA ASN A 190 -14.95 -6.59 -16.27
C ASN A 190 -15.08 -5.41 -15.31
N THR A 191 -14.12 -4.49 -15.36
CA THR A 191 -14.13 -3.28 -14.54
C THR A 191 -15.29 -2.36 -14.89
N GLU A 192 -15.95 -2.57 -16.03
CA GLU A 192 -17.21 -1.90 -16.39
C GLU A 192 -18.47 -2.57 -15.80
N ASP A 193 -18.41 -3.85 -15.40
CA ASP A 193 -19.63 -4.65 -15.22
C ASP A 193 -19.44 -5.86 -14.27
N VAL A 194 -18.73 -5.69 -13.14
CA VAL A 194 -19.00 -6.58 -11.99
C VAL A 194 -20.40 -6.21 -11.53
N GLY A 195 -21.37 -6.82 -12.22
CA GLY A 195 -22.78 -6.50 -12.13
C GLY A 195 -23.13 -6.32 -10.67
N THR A 196 -23.89 -5.26 -10.39
CA THR A 196 -24.64 -5.11 -9.15
C THR A 196 -24.95 -6.50 -8.63
N VAL A 197 -24.28 -6.92 -7.55
CA VAL A 197 -24.66 -8.12 -6.81
C VAL A 197 -26.17 -8.03 -6.75
N ASP A 198 -26.86 -9.01 -7.34
CA ASP A 198 -28.32 -9.02 -7.40
C ASP A 198 -28.81 -8.64 -6.00
N THR A 199 -29.27 -7.40 -5.86
CA THR A 199 -29.80 -6.89 -4.61
C THR A 199 -31.21 -7.46 -4.55
N GLY A 200 -31.28 -8.78 -4.42
CA GLY A 200 -32.42 -9.42 -3.82
C GLY A 200 -32.69 -8.66 -2.54
N THR A 201 -33.69 -7.78 -2.61
CA THR A 201 -34.23 -6.92 -1.55
C THR A 201 -33.28 -6.73 -0.38
N CYS A 202 -32.58 -5.59 -0.32
CA CYS A 202 -31.81 -5.19 0.86
C CYS A 202 -32.61 -5.55 2.13
N PRO A 203 -32.10 -6.44 3.00
CA PRO A 203 -32.70 -6.60 4.31
C PRO A 203 -32.62 -5.23 5.01
N ALA A 204 -33.72 -4.87 5.68
CA ALA A 204 -33.79 -3.62 6.44
C ALA A 204 -32.62 -3.53 7.43
N PRO A 205 -32.10 -2.32 7.72
CA PRO A 205 -31.02 -2.15 8.69
C PRO A 205 -31.41 -2.77 10.04
N ASP A 206 -30.50 -3.55 10.63
CA ASP A 206 -30.68 -4.16 11.94
C ASP A 206 -30.69 -3.08 13.03
N ILE A 207 -31.88 -2.80 13.57
CA ILE A 207 -32.02 -2.18 14.89
C ILE A 207 -31.93 -3.31 15.90
N VAL A 208 -30.80 -3.42 16.60
CA VAL A 208 -30.66 -4.39 17.69
C VAL A 208 -31.25 -3.79 18.96
N THR A 209 -32.38 -4.33 19.40
CA THR A 209 -32.93 -4.03 20.72
C THR A 209 -32.30 -5.01 21.72
N VAL A 210 -31.51 -4.51 22.67
CA VAL A 210 -30.94 -5.34 23.74
C VAL A 210 -31.75 -5.11 25.01
N SER A 211 -32.48 -6.13 25.44
CA SER A 211 -33.20 -6.09 26.72
C SER A 211 -32.21 -6.35 27.87
N VAL A 212 -31.85 -5.29 28.60
CA VAL A 212 -30.95 -5.41 29.75
C VAL A 212 -31.78 -5.56 31.02
N ASN A 213 -31.56 -6.63 31.79
CA ASN A 213 -32.14 -6.77 33.12
C ASN A 213 -31.26 -6.03 34.13
N ARG A 214 -31.72 -4.87 34.61
CA ARG A 214 -31.10 -4.19 35.75
C ARG A 214 -31.89 -4.48 37.02
N ASN A 215 -31.20 -4.84 38.08
CA ASN A 215 -31.76 -4.82 39.43
C ASN A 215 -31.79 -3.37 39.91
N ILE A 216 -32.98 -2.79 39.99
CA ILE A 216 -33.16 -1.45 40.56
C ILE A 216 -33.76 -1.63 41.95
N ILE A 217 -33.12 -1.02 42.97
CA ILE A 217 -33.67 -0.98 44.32
C ILE A 217 -34.81 0.04 44.33
N GLY A 218 -36.03 -0.45 44.10
CA GLY A 218 -37.24 0.35 44.01
C GLY A 218 -38.09 0.29 45.29
N CYS A 219 -38.87 1.34 45.51
CA CYS A 219 -39.79 1.42 46.64
C CYS A 219 -41.18 0.90 46.26
N ILE A 220 -41.59 -0.23 46.82
CA ILE A 220 -42.78 -0.97 46.36
C ILE A 220 -44.07 -0.44 47.02
N ALA A 221 -43.98 0.28 48.14
CA ALA A 221 -45.14 0.89 48.79
C ALA A 221 -44.75 2.13 49.62
N TYR A 222 -45.42 3.26 49.37
CA TYR A 222 -45.23 4.52 50.11
C TYR A 222 -46.20 4.64 51.29
N LYS A 223 -45.72 5.19 52.42
CA LYS A 223 -46.61 5.76 53.45
C LYS A 223 -47.10 7.15 53.03
N PRO A 224 -48.25 7.64 53.57
CA PRO A 224 -48.78 8.97 53.27
C PRO A 224 -47.83 10.14 53.55
N ASN A 225 -46.73 9.91 54.28
CA ASN A 225 -45.70 10.89 54.61
C ASN A 225 -44.40 10.74 53.80
N GLY A 226 -44.43 10.01 52.68
CA GLY A 226 -43.29 9.93 51.74
C GLY A 226 -42.16 8.96 52.12
N THR A 227 -42.30 8.17 53.19
CA THR A 227 -41.29 7.15 53.56
C THR A 227 -41.67 5.76 53.06
N CYS A 228 -40.70 5.07 52.47
CA CYS A 228 -40.84 3.76 51.85
C CYS A 228 -41.02 2.63 52.85
N ARG A 229 -41.99 1.74 52.59
CA ARG A 229 -42.37 0.65 53.51
C ARG A 229 -41.60 -0.64 53.25
N THR A 230 -41.11 -0.87 52.03
CA THR A 230 -40.33 -2.06 51.66
C THR A 230 -39.52 -1.76 50.40
N TYR A 231 -38.22 -2.00 50.46
CA TYR A 231 -37.34 -2.03 49.28
C TYR A 231 -37.24 -3.47 48.81
N GLY A 232 -37.42 -3.70 47.52
CA GLY A 232 -37.17 -5.00 46.90
C GLY A 232 -36.42 -4.80 45.61
N ASP A 233 -35.64 -5.82 45.23
CA ASP A 233 -35.01 -5.87 43.92
C ASP A 233 -36.12 -6.02 42.87
N VAL A 234 -36.32 -4.97 42.08
CA VAL A 234 -37.23 -5.01 40.94
C VAL A 234 -36.36 -5.30 39.72
N ASN A 235 -36.56 -6.48 39.11
CA ASN A 235 -36.03 -6.75 37.79
C ASN A 235 -36.81 -5.89 36.79
N VAL A 236 -36.19 -4.82 36.32
CA VAL A 236 -36.76 -4.02 35.23
C VAL A 236 -36.02 -4.41 33.97
N THR A 237 -36.77 -5.03 33.05
CA THR A 237 -36.31 -5.24 31.68
C THR A 237 -36.57 -3.94 30.93
N ARG A 238 -35.52 -3.23 30.52
CA ARG A 238 -35.63 -2.06 29.64
C ARG A 238 -34.94 -2.36 28.32
N ASP A 239 -35.58 -1.91 27.25
CA ASP A 239 -34.98 -1.88 25.92
C ASP A 239 -34.04 -0.67 25.86
N GLU A 240 -32.74 -0.94 25.77
CA GLU A 240 -31.68 0.08 25.64
C GLU A 240 -31.23 0.14 24.17
N TYR A 241 -30.98 1.36 23.66
CA TYR A 241 -30.58 1.59 22.28
C TYR A 241 -29.09 1.94 22.21
N TYR A 242 -28.40 1.29 21.29
CA TYR A 242 -26.96 1.41 21.09
C TYR A 242 -26.64 1.89 19.68
N GLN A 243 -25.61 2.72 19.55
CA GLN A 243 -25.05 3.12 18.27
C GLN A 243 -23.61 2.62 18.16
N ALA A 244 -23.26 2.05 17.00
CA ALA A 244 -21.91 1.58 16.72
C ALA A 244 -20.96 2.77 16.61
N LEU A 245 -19.76 2.64 17.21
CA LEU A 245 -18.74 3.69 17.20
C LEU A 245 -17.97 3.77 15.86
N GLN A 246 -18.06 2.75 15.01
CA GLN A 246 -17.45 2.69 13.66
C GLN A 246 -18.20 1.71 12.76
N THR A 247 -18.09 1.88 11.44
CA THR A 247 -18.53 0.91 10.43
C THR A 247 -17.66 -0.33 10.50
N HIS A 248 -18.25 -1.46 10.88
CA HIS A 248 -17.57 -2.75 10.90
C HIS A 248 -18.21 -3.69 9.88
N VAL A 249 -17.38 -4.43 9.14
CA VAL A 249 -17.84 -5.58 8.35
C VAL A 249 -17.66 -6.81 9.24
N SER A 250 -18.76 -7.37 9.75
CA SER A 250 -18.73 -8.60 10.55
C SER A 250 -19.05 -9.81 9.65
N THR A 251 -18.38 -10.93 9.88
CA THR A 251 -18.91 -12.24 9.48
C THR A 251 -19.86 -12.73 10.58
N THR A 252 -20.74 -13.68 10.28
CA THR A 252 -21.75 -14.21 11.23
C THR A 252 -21.16 -14.86 12.48
N ALA A 253 -19.86 -15.20 12.48
CA ALA A 253 -19.18 -15.82 13.63
C ALA A 253 -18.66 -14.79 14.66
N ASP A 254 -18.38 -13.56 14.24
CA ASP A 254 -17.83 -12.48 15.07
C ASP A 254 -18.83 -11.33 15.24
N HIS A 255 -20.12 -11.67 15.35
CA HIS A 255 -21.17 -10.68 15.46
C HIS A 255 -21.04 -9.92 16.81
N PRO A 256 -20.84 -8.58 16.81
CA PRO A 256 -20.49 -7.77 17.98
C PRO A 256 -21.60 -7.65 19.05
N VAL A 257 -22.70 -8.39 18.90
CA VAL A 257 -23.83 -8.43 19.83
C VAL A 257 -23.76 -9.63 20.79
N THR A 258 -22.93 -10.64 20.53
CA THR A 258 -22.91 -11.88 21.32
C THR A 258 -21.64 -12.09 22.17
N GLY A 259 -20.66 -11.19 22.07
CA GLY A 259 -19.39 -11.23 22.81
C GLY A 259 -19.41 -10.46 24.14
N VAL A 260 -18.44 -10.76 25.00
CA VAL A 260 -18.32 -10.27 26.40
C VAL A 260 -17.96 -8.77 26.49
N ASP A 261 -17.61 -8.13 25.38
CA ASP A 261 -17.07 -6.75 25.30
C ASP A 261 -17.99 -5.77 24.53
N THR A 262 -19.31 -5.87 24.70
CA THR A 262 -20.28 -4.96 24.03
C THR A 262 -20.01 -3.47 24.29
N SER A 263 -19.43 -3.09 25.44
CA SER A 263 -19.10 -1.69 25.74
C SER A 263 -17.93 -1.11 24.94
N SER A 264 -17.13 -1.95 24.27
CA SER A 264 -15.98 -1.50 23.47
C SER A 264 -16.40 -1.07 22.06
N TYR A 265 -17.60 -1.48 21.61
CA TYR A 265 -18.06 -1.28 20.23
C TYR A 265 -19.32 -0.42 20.12
N TRP A 266 -20.05 -0.25 21.22
CA TRP A 266 -21.37 0.36 21.26
C TRP A 266 -21.44 1.47 22.30
N THR A 267 -21.94 2.65 21.93
CA THR A 267 -22.25 3.72 22.89
C THR A 267 -23.76 3.78 23.15
N LEU A 268 -24.14 3.95 24.42
CA LEU A 268 -25.55 4.08 24.82
C LEU A 268 -26.05 5.48 24.43
N VAL A 269 -27.02 5.53 23.51
CA VAL A 269 -27.53 6.80 22.96
C VAL A 269 -28.79 7.29 23.66
N GLY A 270 -29.46 6.43 24.44
CA GLY A 270 -30.61 6.86 25.24
C GLY A 270 -31.29 5.74 26.00
N VAL A 271 -32.04 6.13 27.04
CA VAL A 271 -32.95 5.27 27.79
C VAL A 271 -34.35 5.89 27.69
N PRO A 272 -35.40 5.12 27.34
CA PRO A 272 -36.76 5.65 27.36
C PRO A 272 -37.15 6.11 28.76
N ASN A 273 -37.75 7.30 28.88
CA ASN A 273 -38.48 7.63 30.11
C ASN A 273 -39.84 6.90 30.13
N ASP A 274 -40.52 6.93 31.28
CA ASP A 274 -41.77 6.16 31.51
C ASP A 274 -42.94 6.60 30.59
N ASN A 275 -42.76 7.65 29.78
CA ASN A 275 -43.72 8.14 28.79
C ASN A 275 -43.29 7.89 27.32
N GLY A 276 -42.21 7.12 27.08
CA GLY A 276 -41.69 6.87 25.73
C GLY A 276 -41.03 8.08 25.06
N THR A 277 -40.61 9.08 25.85
CA THR A 277 -39.87 10.25 25.36
C THR A 277 -38.41 10.20 25.82
N TYR A 278 -37.51 10.83 25.05
CA TYR A 278 -36.06 10.80 25.29
C TYR A 278 -35.62 12.09 25.99
N SER A 279 -34.79 11.98 27.02
CA SER A 279 -34.16 13.12 27.68
C SER A 279 -32.66 12.87 27.82
N LEU A 280 -31.84 13.74 27.22
CA LEU A 280 -30.39 13.71 27.33
C LEU A 280 -29.94 14.11 28.75
N PRO A 281 -28.75 13.66 29.22
CA PRO A 281 -28.17 14.12 30.46
C PRO A 281 -27.93 15.64 30.43
N ASP A 282 -28.22 16.31 31.55
CA ASP A 282 -28.06 17.74 31.73
C ASP A 282 -26.60 18.17 31.45
N GLY A 283 -26.39 18.98 30.41
CA GLY A 283 -25.06 19.48 30.00
C GLY A 283 -24.59 19.08 28.59
N ALA A 284 -25.31 18.21 27.87
CA ALA A 284 -25.02 17.92 26.46
C ALA A 284 -25.56 19.05 25.55
N THR A 285 -24.68 19.91 25.02
CA THR A 285 -25.05 20.91 24.00
C THR A 285 -25.32 20.22 22.66
N SER A 286 -26.48 20.50 22.06
CA SER A 286 -26.91 19.95 20.77
C SER A 286 -26.08 20.52 19.61
N THR A 287 -24.94 19.90 19.32
CA THR A 287 -24.30 20.01 18.01
C THR A 287 -24.45 18.67 17.30
N GLY A 288 -25.53 18.57 16.52
CA GLY A 288 -25.67 17.62 15.42
C GLY A 288 -25.95 16.16 15.77
N TYR A 289 -27.14 15.83 16.27
CA TYR A 289 -27.66 14.45 16.12
C TYR A 289 -29.15 14.42 15.76
N TRP A 290 -29.43 13.79 14.62
CA TRP A 290 -30.58 12.98 14.20
C TRP A 290 -31.91 13.19 14.93
N SER A 291 -32.85 13.90 14.29
CA SER A 291 -34.24 13.92 14.72
C SER A 291 -35.03 12.71 14.20
N VAL A 292 -35.86 12.14 15.07
CA VAL A 292 -36.85 11.10 14.76
C VAL A 292 -37.79 11.62 13.66
N GLY A 293 -37.83 10.91 12.53
CA GLY A 293 -38.65 11.27 11.37
C GLY A 293 -37.88 11.87 10.18
N THR A 294 -36.55 11.91 10.23
CA THR A 294 -35.73 12.28 9.07
C THR A 294 -35.04 11.02 8.55
N SER A 295 -35.42 10.57 7.35
CA SER A 295 -34.67 9.56 6.62
C SER A 295 -33.33 10.15 6.23
N TYR A 296 -32.24 9.51 6.65
CA TYR A 296 -30.96 9.72 6.01
C TYR A 296 -30.89 8.73 4.87
N ASP A 297 -30.97 9.26 3.66
CA ASP A 297 -30.34 8.60 2.54
C ASP A 297 -28.85 8.50 2.83
N ARG A 298 -28.38 7.29 3.11
CA ARG A 298 -27.06 6.90 2.59
C ARG A 298 -27.23 7.07 1.09
N ASP A 299 -26.61 8.08 0.47
CA ASP A 299 -26.68 8.39 -0.96
C ASP A 299 -27.75 7.54 -1.64
N SER A 300 -28.98 8.06 -1.63
CA SER A 300 -30.09 7.45 -2.34
C SER A 300 -29.57 6.88 -3.63
N CYS A 301 -29.78 5.58 -3.81
CA CYS A 301 -30.35 5.10 -5.06
C CYS A 301 -31.58 5.98 -5.34
N ASN A 302 -31.34 7.19 -5.86
CA ASN A 302 -32.37 8.12 -6.26
C ASN A 302 -32.77 7.66 -7.65
N ASP A 303 -33.47 6.54 -7.69
CA ASP A 303 -34.17 6.02 -8.86
C ASP A 303 -35.40 6.90 -9.21
N GLY A 304 -35.38 8.18 -8.83
CA GLY A 304 -36.29 9.20 -9.32
C GLY A 304 -35.84 9.88 -10.61
N GLY A 305 -34.61 9.63 -11.07
CA GLY A 305 -34.08 10.22 -12.29
C GLY A 305 -33.26 9.22 -13.10
N GLY A 306 -33.92 8.23 -13.70
CA GLY A 306 -33.35 7.31 -14.70
C GLY A 306 -32.03 6.69 -14.26
N GLY A 307 -32.09 5.57 -13.53
CA GLY A 307 -30.93 4.82 -13.06
C GLY A 307 -29.87 4.63 -14.14
N GLY A 308 -28.91 5.56 -14.17
CA GLY A 308 -27.60 5.30 -14.72
C GLY A 308 -26.91 4.42 -13.69
N ALA A 309 -26.42 3.26 -14.13
CA ALA A 309 -25.50 2.46 -13.34
C ALA A 309 -24.49 3.40 -12.65
N VAL A 310 -24.16 3.13 -11.38
CA VAL A 310 -22.99 3.74 -10.74
C VAL A 310 -21.83 3.36 -11.65
N GLY A 311 -21.48 4.27 -12.56
CA GLY A 311 -20.47 4.03 -13.56
C GLY A 311 -19.19 3.81 -12.80
N VAL A 312 -18.72 2.57 -12.74
CA VAL A 312 -17.34 2.31 -12.37
C VAL A 312 -16.54 3.02 -13.44
N THR A 313 -16.01 4.20 -13.11
CA THR A 313 -15.17 4.96 -14.02
C THR A 313 -13.89 4.15 -14.17
N THR A 314 -13.74 3.48 -15.31
CA THR A 314 -12.50 2.81 -15.67
C THR A 314 -11.42 3.86 -15.78
N MET A 315 -10.39 3.76 -14.95
CA MET A 315 -9.20 4.58 -15.04
C MET A 315 -8.06 3.70 -15.57
N THR A 316 -7.18 4.28 -16.37
CA THR A 316 -5.89 3.68 -16.71
C THR A 316 -5.04 3.53 -15.45
N GLN A 317 -4.09 2.59 -15.45
CA GLN A 317 -3.15 2.42 -14.33
C GLN A 317 -2.40 3.71 -14.03
N ARG A 318 -2.02 4.45 -15.08
CA ARG A 318 -1.41 5.77 -15.01
C ARG A 318 -2.28 6.76 -14.23
N GLU A 319 -3.56 6.85 -14.57
CA GLU A 319 -4.51 7.74 -13.87
C GLU A 319 -4.69 7.37 -12.40
N VAL A 320 -4.70 6.07 -12.10
CA VAL A 320 -4.76 5.59 -10.71
C VAL A 320 -3.47 5.94 -9.94
N MET A 321 -2.30 5.76 -10.55
CA MET A 321 -1.02 6.17 -9.94
C MET A 321 -0.99 7.68 -9.69
N TYR A 322 -1.40 8.48 -10.69
CA TYR A 322 -1.46 9.93 -10.62
C TYR A 322 -2.34 10.41 -9.46
N SER A 323 -3.61 9.99 -9.44
CA SER A 323 -4.57 10.38 -8.40
C SER A 323 -4.15 9.93 -7.01
N THR A 324 -3.53 8.74 -6.91
CA THR A 324 -3.00 8.26 -5.64
C THR A 324 -1.82 9.11 -5.15
N LEU A 325 -0.89 9.46 -6.04
CA LEU A 325 0.23 10.35 -5.70
C LEU A 325 -0.28 11.73 -5.29
N GLU A 326 -1.29 12.27 -5.97
CA GLU A 326 -1.96 13.54 -5.62
C GLU A 326 -2.47 13.55 -4.19
N ASP A 327 -3.26 12.52 -3.82
CA ASP A 327 -3.78 12.33 -2.47
C ASP A 327 -2.66 12.24 -1.42
N VAL A 328 -1.66 11.40 -1.69
CA VAL A 328 -0.61 11.08 -0.73
C VAL A 328 0.33 12.26 -0.52
N ILE A 329 0.84 12.87 -1.60
CA ILE A 329 1.73 14.02 -1.54
C ILE A 329 0.98 15.23 -0.99
N GLY A 330 -0.28 15.46 -1.38
CA GLY A 330 -1.11 16.53 -0.83
C GLY A 330 -1.21 16.48 0.69
N SER A 331 -1.30 15.28 1.26
CA SER A 331 -1.39 15.09 2.71
C SER A 331 -0.04 15.18 3.46
N THR A 332 1.10 15.10 2.77
CA THR A 332 2.43 14.95 3.39
C THR A 332 3.46 16.01 2.95
N ALA A 333 3.14 16.85 1.96
CA ALA A 333 4.03 17.91 1.42
C ALA A 333 4.55 18.90 2.47
N THR A 334 3.87 19.07 3.60
CA THR A 334 4.32 19.96 4.69
C THR A 334 5.45 19.38 5.54
N ILE A 335 5.72 18.07 5.44
CA ILE A 335 6.69 17.37 6.30
C ILE A 335 7.72 16.55 5.51
N VAL A 336 7.54 16.40 4.19
CA VAL A 336 8.44 15.64 3.29
C VAL A 336 8.78 16.50 2.08
N ASN A 337 10.00 16.34 1.55
CA ASN A 337 10.39 16.89 0.24
C ASN A 337 10.24 15.82 -0.84
N PHE A 338 9.77 16.20 -2.02
CA PHE A 338 9.42 15.25 -3.07
C PHE A 338 10.11 15.60 -4.39
N GLY A 339 10.65 14.58 -5.04
CA GLY A 339 11.14 14.59 -6.42
C GLY A 339 10.52 13.45 -7.21
N ALA A 340 10.59 13.53 -8.54
CA ALA A 340 10.08 12.51 -9.42
C ALA A 340 11.01 12.27 -10.61
N MET A 341 11.10 11.01 -10.98
CA MET A 341 11.79 10.45 -12.13
C MET A 341 10.85 9.50 -12.86
N VAL A 342 11.10 9.30 -14.15
CA VAL A 342 10.45 8.27 -14.97
C VAL A 342 11.53 7.46 -15.70
N TYR A 343 11.17 6.34 -16.32
CA TYR A 343 12.15 5.60 -17.14
C TYR A 343 12.58 6.42 -18.35
N GLY A 344 13.88 6.34 -18.67
CA GLY A 344 14.50 7.07 -19.77
C GLY A 344 13.99 6.63 -21.15
N SER A 345 13.75 7.59 -22.03
CA SER A 345 13.27 7.33 -23.40
C SER A 345 14.23 6.53 -24.30
N ASN A 346 15.47 6.36 -23.87
CA ASN A 346 16.53 5.61 -24.56
C ASN A 346 16.64 4.14 -24.13
N ASN A 347 15.63 3.58 -23.44
CA ASN A 347 15.64 2.24 -22.85
C ASN A 347 16.72 2.05 -21.80
N SER A 348 17.13 3.13 -21.15
CA SER A 348 18.16 3.07 -20.15
C SER A 348 17.95 4.17 -19.10
N GLY A 349 18.28 3.88 -17.85
CA GLY A 349 18.25 4.84 -16.73
C GLY A 349 16.90 5.51 -16.53
N ALA A 350 16.96 6.63 -15.80
CA ALA A 350 15.81 7.47 -15.51
C ALA A 350 15.96 8.88 -16.07
N ASP A 351 14.82 9.47 -16.43
CA ASP A 351 14.68 10.88 -16.73
C ASP A 351 14.16 11.65 -15.49
N LEU A 352 14.95 12.60 -14.97
CA LEU A 352 14.49 13.52 -13.93
C LEU A 352 13.43 14.48 -14.46
N ILE A 353 12.20 14.36 -13.95
CA ILE A 353 11.06 15.20 -14.35
C ILE A 353 10.73 16.27 -13.31
N ALA A 354 11.06 16.03 -12.05
CA ALA A 354 11.00 17.03 -10.98
C ALA A 354 12.12 16.79 -9.96
N GLY A 355 12.95 17.82 -9.72
CA GLY A 355 13.92 17.80 -8.63
C GLY A 355 13.22 17.68 -7.27
N VAL A 356 13.91 17.09 -6.29
CA VAL A 356 13.44 17.05 -4.90
C VAL A 356 13.31 18.48 -4.37
N ASP A 357 12.08 18.86 -4.04
CA ASP A 357 11.76 20.20 -3.55
C ASP A 357 10.70 20.16 -2.44
N ASN A 358 10.59 21.27 -1.71
CA ASN A 358 9.56 21.51 -0.72
C ASN A 358 8.25 21.92 -1.41
N LEU A 359 7.34 20.97 -1.59
CA LEU A 359 6.05 21.21 -2.23
C LEU A 359 5.03 21.95 -1.35
N SER A 360 5.36 22.29 -0.10
CA SER A 360 4.44 23.04 0.78
C SER A 360 4.35 24.53 0.49
N GLU A 361 5.27 25.08 -0.31
CA GLU A 361 5.21 26.48 -0.69
C GLU A 361 3.96 26.78 -1.52
N GLY A 362 3.16 27.75 -1.08
CA GLY A 362 1.92 28.14 -1.77
C GLY A 362 0.71 27.25 -1.45
N LEU A 363 0.85 26.19 -0.63
CA LEU A 363 -0.32 25.49 -0.10
C LEU A 363 -1.05 26.39 0.90
N SER A 364 -2.32 26.69 0.62
CA SER A 364 -3.14 27.45 1.56
C SER A 364 -3.61 26.52 2.69
N SER A 365 -3.31 26.87 3.95
CA SER A 365 -4.04 26.29 5.06
C SER A 365 -5.43 26.90 5.12
N VAL A 366 -6.45 26.06 5.04
CA VAL A 366 -7.83 26.50 5.32
C VAL A 366 -8.07 26.22 6.81
N PRO A 367 -8.38 27.25 7.63
CA PRO A 367 -8.71 27.02 9.02
C PRO A 367 -10.01 26.23 9.11
N ALA A 368 -9.93 24.92 9.36
CA ALA A 368 -11.07 24.03 9.53
C ALA A 368 -11.34 23.81 11.03
N GLY A 369 -11.66 24.90 11.74
CA GLY A 369 -11.89 24.85 13.19
C GLY A 369 -10.60 24.75 14.00
N THR A 370 -10.43 23.67 14.76
CA THR A 370 -9.25 23.46 15.65
C THR A 370 -8.02 22.93 14.89
N TYR A 371 -8.18 22.49 13.63
CA TYR A 371 -7.12 21.91 12.82
C TYR A 371 -6.97 22.70 11.52
N ASP A 372 -5.73 23.03 11.17
CA ASP A 372 -5.40 23.53 9.84
C ASP A 372 -5.38 22.35 8.88
N VAL A 373 -6.34 22.31 7.96
CA VAL A 373 -6.32 21.33 6.87
C VAL A 373 -5.57 21.98 5.72
N VAL A 374 -4.50 21.30 5.29
CA VAL A 374 -3.78 21.66 4.07
C VAL A 374 -4.61 21.15 2.90
N VAL A 375 -5.03 22.05 2.03
CA VAL A 375 -5.78 21.71 0.83
C VAL A 375 -4.84 21.86 -0.36
N ALA A 376 -4.69 20.79 -1.15
CA ALA A 376 -3.94 20.86 -2.40
C ALA A 376 -4.57 21.92 -3.33
N PRO A 377 -3.77 22.77 -3.98
CA PRO A 377 -4.27 23.74 -4.94
C PRO A 377 -4.87 23.04 -6.15
N ASP A 378 -5.92 23.63 -6.73
CA ASP A 378 -6.45 23.17 -8.01
C ASP A 378 -5.42 23.49 -9.11
N CYS A 379 -4.71 22.46 -9.58
CA CYS A 379 -3.68 22.61 -10.60
C CYS A 379 -4.23 22.82 -12.02
N SER A 380 -5.55 22.75 -12.20
CA SER A 380 -6.21 23.18 -13.45
C SER A 380 -6.38 24.70 -13.52
N ASP A 381 -6.30 25.42 -12.39
CA ASP A 381 -6.33 26.87 -12.37
C ASP A 381 -4.96 27.44 -12.80
N ALA A 382 -4.97 28.24 -13.87
CA ALA A 382 -3.78 28.93 -14.37
C ALA A 382 -3.12 29.84 -13.32
N ALA A 383 -3.86 30.30 -12.29
CA ALA A 383 -3.31 31.05 -11.18
C ALA A 383 -2.36 30.21 -10.30
N ASN A 384 -2.53 28.89 -10.27
CA ASN A 384 -1.73 27.96 -9.48
C ASN A 384 -0.57 27.34 -10.28
N ALA A 385 -0.44 27.64 -11.58
CA ALA A 385 0.56 27.05 -12.45
C ALA A 385 2.03 27.26 -12.00
N SER A 386 2.28 28.30 -11.18
CA SER A 386 3.60 28.57 -10.60
C SER A 386 3.81 28.02 -9.19
N VAL A 387 2.80 27.36 -8.60
CA VAL A 387 2.93 26.75 -7.27
C VAL A 387 3.78 25.49 -7.40
N PRO A 388 4.84 25.29 -6.59
CA PRO A 388 5.74 24.12 -6.70
C PRO A 388 4.99 22.79 -6.73
N TYR A 389 3.94 22.63 -5.92
CA TYR A 389 3.04 21.48 -5.95
C TYR A 389 2.48 21.22 -7.36
N CYS A 390 1.93 22.23 -8.02
CA CYS A 390 1.36 22.08 -9.37
C CYS A 390 2.41 21.92 -10.46
N ILE A 391 3.59 22.52 -10.32
CA ILE A 391 4.72 22.29 -11.23
C ILE A 391 5.12 20.81 -11.17
N PHE A 392 5.26 20.26 -9.97
CA PHE A 392 5.54 18.85 -9.74
C PHE A 392 4.45 17.95 -10.37
N PHE A 393 3.18 18.20 -10.06
CA PHE A 393 2.07 17.38 -10.55
C PHE A 393 1.81 17.48 -12.05
N ASN A 394 2.20 18.58 -12.69
CA ASN A 394 2.15 18.69 -14.14
C ASN A 394 3.33 18.02 -14.84
N SER A 395 4.36 17.58 -14.10
CA SER A 395 5.52 16.88 -14.66
C SER A 395 5.36 15.35 -14.64
N ILE A 396 4.62 14.79 -13.67
CA ILE A 396 4.43 13.35 -13.53
C ILE A 396 3.46 12.78 -14.58
N PRO A 397 3.60 11.51 -15.00
CA PRO A 397 2.66 10.88 -15.93
C PRO A 397 1.21 10.92 -15.41
N GLY A 398 0.32 11.60 -16.13
CA GLY A 398 -1.05 11.88 -15.69
C GLY A 398 -2.16 11.39 -16.64
N PRO A 399 -3.44 11.70 -16.31
CA PRO A 399 -4.57 11.49 -17.21
C PRO A 399 -4.38 12.19 -18.55
N ASP A 400 -5.06 11.69 -19.58
CA ASP A 400 -5.32 12.44 -20.81
C ASP A 400 -6.29 13.59 -20.47
N ARG A 401 -5.73 14.77 -20.18
CA ARG A 401 -6.52 15.91 -19.71
C ARG A 401 -7.30 16.58 -20.83
N ASN A 402 -6.85 16.43 -22.06
CA ASN A 402 -7.46 17.10 -23.22
C ASN A 402 -8.52 16.21 -23.90
N GLY A 403 -8.55 14.91 -23.58
CA GLY A 403 -9.52 13.92 -24.04
C GLY A 403 -9.34 13.52 -25.50
N ASP A 404 -8.17 13.74 -26.10
CA ASP A 404 -7.87 13.42 -27.49
C ASP A 404 -7.31 12.00 -27.70
N GLY A 405 -7.06 11.28 -26.61
CA GLY A 405 -6.51 9.93 -26.57
C GLY A 405 -5.00 9.84 -26.74
N ASP A 406 -4.28 10.97 -26.78
CA ASP A 406 -2.82 11.04 -26.92
C ASP A 406 -2.14 11.40 -25.59
N PHE A 407 -1.73 10.38 -24.83
CA PHE A 407 -1.00 10.51 -23.56
C PHE A 407 0.45 11.00 -23.68
N ASN A 408 0.81 11.67 -24.78
CA ASN A 408 2.16 12.18 -25.05
C ASN A 408 2.23 13.70 -25.14
N ASP A 409 1.15 14.42 -24.80
CA ASP A 409 1.22 15.87 -24.70
C ASP A 409 1.88 16.28 -23.38
N ALA A 410 3.19 16.54 -23.44
CA ALA A 410 3.97 16.97 -22.28
C ALA A 410 3.44 18.25 -21.61
N ALA A 411 2.65 19.07 -22.32
CA ALA A 411 2.07 20.27 -21.74
C ALA A 411 0.80 20.00 -20.92
N THR A 412 0.12 18.87 -21.13
CA THR A 412 -1.18 18.57 -20.50
C THR A 412 -1.17 17.28 -19.68
N ASP A 413 -0.41 16.27 -20.08
CA ASP A 413 -0.43 14.92 -19.49
C ASP A 413 0.86 14.54 -18.74
N GLY A 414 1.81 15.47 -18.66
CA GLY A 414 3.12 15.30 -18.00
C GLY A 414 4.09 14.44 -18.81
N ALA A 415 4.92 13.64 -18.13
CA ALA A 415 5.92 12.84 -18.83
C ALA A 415 5.29 11.84 -19.82
N SER A 416 5.81 11.85 -21.05
CA SER A 416 5.28 11.04 -22.17
C SER A 416 5.37 9.54 -21.89
N THR A 417 4.46 8.77 -22.51
CA THR A 417 4.60 7.31 -22.54
C THR A 417 5.87 6.89 -23.27
N LEU A 418 6.48 5.82 -22.81
CA LEU A 418 7.50 5.13 -23.59
C LEU A 418 6.85 4.31 -24.72
N ALA A 419 7.53 4.18 -25.86
CA ALA A 419 7.04 3.40 -27.00
C ALA A 419 6.86 1.91 -26.63
N SER A 420 5.99 1.18 -27.33
CA SER A 420 5.62 -0.21 -26.98
C SER A 420 6.76 -1.25 -27.01
N ASN A 421 7.96 -0.87 -27.46
CA ASN A 421 9.15 -1.71 -27.52
C ASN A 421 10.25 -1.28 -26.54
N THR A 422 9.94 -0.35 -25.64
CA THR A 422 10.91 0.13 -24.67
C THR A 422 11.02 -0.82 -23.50
N LEU A 423 12.26 -1.06 -23.11
CA LEU A 423 12.59 -1.86 -21.94
C LEU A 423 12.31 -1.04 -20.65
N ARG A 424 12.30 -1.70 -19.50
CA ARG A 424 12.09 -1.11 -18.16
C ARG A 424 13.40 -1.21 -17.37
N PRO A 425 14.32 -0.24 -17.54
CA PRO A 425 15.64 -0.24 -16.91
C PRO A 425 15.55 0.15 -15.42
N GLN A 426 14.86 -0.67 -14.61
CA GLN A 426 14.53 -0.32 -13.23
C GLN A 426 15.79 -0.18 -12.38
N ALA A 427 16.76 -1.08 -12.56
CA ALA A 427 17.98 -1.07 -11.77
C ALA A 427 18.80 0.20 -12.08
N GLU A 428 18.91 0.56 -13.35
CA GLU A 428 19.59 1.80 -13.76
C GLU A 428 18.84 3.04 -13.26
N SER A 429 17.51 3.01 -13.28
CA SER A 429 16.68 4.11 -12.78
C SER A 429 16.86 4.33 -11.29
N VAL A 430 16.90 3.25 -10.50
CA VAL A 430 17.18 3.31 -9.06
C VAL A 430 18.59 3.85 -8.81
N TYR A 431 19.58 3.45 -9.63
CA TYR A 431 20.93 3.98 -9.52
C TYR A 431 21.02 5.47 -9.90
N ASP A 432 20.33 5.92 -10.94
CA ASP A 432 20.24 7.34 -11.33
C ASP A 432 19.60 8.18 -10.21
N ALA A 433 18.56 7.69 -9.55
CA ALA A 433 18.00 8.33 -8.35
C ALA A 433 19.01 8.38 -7.20
N GLY A 434 19.77 7.29 -7.00
CA GLY A 434 20.88 7.26 -6.04
C GLY A 434 21.96 8.30 -6.37
N TYR A 435 22.32 8.44 -7.65
CA TYR A 435 23.28 9.42 -8.14
C TYR A 435 22.78 10.85 -7.92
N TYR A 436 21.48 11.11 -8.14
CA TYR A 436 20.85 12.39 -7.83
C TYR A 436 21.05 12.77 -6.36
N PHE A 437 20.93 11.80 -5.45
CA PHE A 437 21.20 11.96 -4.01
C PHE A 437 22.70 11.98 -3.65
N GLY A 438 23.60 11.89 -4.62
CA GLY A 438 25.04 12.01 -4.43
C GLY A 438 25.81 10.69 -4.35
N ALA A 439 25.19 9.55 -4.70
CA ALA A 439 25.94 8.31 -4.93
C ALA A 439 27.02 8.53 -6.01
N GLY A 440 28.21 7.94 -5.82
CA GLY A 440 29.35 8.09 -6.72
C GLY A 440 30.24 9.35 -6.52
N ARG A 441 29.98 10.19 -5.50
CA ARG A 441 30.72 11.47 -5.29
C ARG A 441 32.11 11.33 -4.62
N THR A 442 32.44 10.20 -3.99
CA THR A 442 33.65 10.10 -3.15
C THR A 442 34.70 9.15 -3.71
N GLY A 443 35.64 9.68 -4.50
CA GLY A 443 37.03 9.16 -4.58
C GLY A 443 37.24 7.73 -5.08
N GLU A 444 36.20 7.01 -5.48
CA GLU A 444 36.37 5.77 -6.24
C GLU A 444 36.91 6.13 -7.62
N ALA A 445 38.02 5.50 -7.99
CA ALA A 445 38.70 5.69 -9.27
C ALA A 445 37.86 5.28 -10.49
N ASP A 446 36.57 4.96 -10.29
CA ASP A 446 35.65 4.36 -11.25
C ASP A 446 34.36 5.19 -11.48
N ALA A 447 34.23 6.38 -10.87
CA ALA A 447 33.17 7.35 -11.18
C ALA A 447 33.23 7.88 -12.64
N THR A 448 34.19 7.43 -13.44
CA THR A 448 34.30 7.68 -14.88
C THR A 448 33.47 6.72 -15.74
N THR A 449 32.91 5.65 -15.17
CA THR A 449 32.40 4.51 -15.95
C THR A 449 30.87 4.47 -16.03
N TYR A 450 30.18 5.00 -15.02
CA TYR A 450 28.73 5.23 -15.08
C TYR A 450 28.45 6.71 -15.38
N SER A 451 27.93 7.01 -16.56
CA SER A 451 27.40 8.33 -16.90
C SER A 451 25.89 8.29 -16.71
N PRO A 452 25.33 8.99 -15.70
CA PRO A 452 23.90 9.04 -15.47
C PRO A 452 23.20 9.56 -16.71
N ILE A 453 22.03 8.99 -17.02
CA ILE A 453 21.42 9.17 -18.34
C ILE A 453 20.77 10.55 -18.47
N THR A 454 20.24 11.11 -17.38
CA THR A 454 19.83 12.51 -17.32
C THR A 454 20.80 13.44 -16.61
N ASN A 455 21.94 13.62 -17.27
CA ASN A 455 22.68 14.88 -17.41
C ASN A 455 22.68 15.81 -16.18
N ASN A 456 23.65 15.57 -15.30
CA ASN A 456 24.35 16.59 -14.48
C ASN A 456 23.55 17.29 -13.38
N THR A 457 22.38 16.78 -13.00
CA THR A 457 21.64 17.31 -11.85
C THR A 457 21.84 16.39 -10.64
N GLN A 458 22.46 16.93 -9.61
CA GLN A 458 22.54 16.33 -8.28
C GLN A 458 21.98 17.34 -7.31
N ILE A 459 21.35 16.87 -6.23
CA ILE A 459 21.10 17.74 -5.09
C ILE A 459 22.46 18.17 -4.50
N ASP A 460 22.60 19.43 -4.10
CA ASP A 460 23.78 19.81 -3.32
C ASP A 460 23.72 19.04 -1.99
N PRO A 461 24.77 18.33 -1.57
CA PRO A 461 24.82 17.69 -0.26
C PRO A 461 24.58 18.67 0.89
N ALA A 462 24.81 19.97 0.67
CA ALA A 462 24.42 21.01 1.62
C ALA A 462 22.89 21.12 1.81
N ASP A 463 22.11 20.78 0.77
CA ASP A 463 20.64 20.75 0.74
C ASP A 463 20.07 19.38 1.18
N SER A 464 20.92 18.35 1.32
CA SER A 464 20.59 17.06 1.96
C SER A 464 21.41 16.83 3.26
N PRO A 465 21.26 17.69 4.29
CA PRO A 465 22.13 17.67 5.45
C PRO A 465 21.91 16.50 6.43
N CYS A 466 21.00 15.57 6.14
CA CYS A 466 20.55 14.56 7.09
C CYS A 466 20.64 13.10 6.63
N ASP A 467 21.18 12.79 5.44
CA ASP A 467 21.28 11.41 4.93
C ASP A 467 19.94 10.63 4.88
N MET A 468 18.79 11.33 4.92
CA MET A 468 17.44 10.71 4.90
C MET A 468 16.87 10.74 3.48
N ASN A 469 17.55 10.05 2.57
CA ASN A 469 17.18 9.98 1.18
C ASN A 469 16.49 8.63 0.92
N HIS A 470 15.27 8.67 0.40
CA HIS A 470 14.47 7.50 0.10
C HIS A 470 14.10 7.48 -1.38
N ILE A 471 14.17 6.30 -1.98
CA ILE A 471 13.68 6.04 -3.33
C ILE A 471 12.42 5.21 -3.20
N ILE A 472 11.35 5.60 -3.89
CA ILE A 472 10.13 4.80 -4.01
C ILE A 472 9.92 4.47 -5.49
N LEU A 473 10.20 3.22 -5.86
CA LEU A 473 9.96 2.71 -7.21
C LEU A 473 8.51 2.24 -7.32
N ILE A 474 7.71 2.92 -8.14
CA ILE A 474 6.33 2.54 -8.46
C ILE A 474 6.34 1.99 -9.88
N THR A 475 6.20 0.68 -10.02
CA THR A 475 6.33 0.00 -11.31
C THR A 475 5.15 -0.89 -11.63
N ASN A 476 4.78 -0.98 -12.91
CA ASN A 476 3.78 -1.92 -13.41
C ASN A 476 4.40 -3.03 -14.26
N GLY A 477 5.64 -3.40 -13.99
CA GLY A 477 6.14 -4.71 -14.36
C GLY A 477 7.57 -4.94 -13.96
N PHE A 478 8.21 -5.85 -14.67
CA PHE A 478 9.49 -6.43 -14.27
C PHE A 478 10.66 -5.66 -14.86
N SER A 479 11.79 -5.70 -14.16
CA SER A 479 13.04 -5.14 -14.68
C SER A 479 13.41 -5.86 -15.96
N ASN A 480 13.67 -5.11 -17.02
CA ASN A 480 14.23 -5.66 -18.25
C ASN A 480 15.04 -4.59 -18.98
N GLY A 481 16.04 -5.03 -19.76
CA GLY A 481 16.90 -4.11 -20.52
C GLY A 481 17.85 -3.23 -19.72
N ASP A 482 18.08 -3.54 -18.44
CA ASP A 482 19.25 -3.01 -17.76
C ASP A 482 20.53 -3.56 -18.43
N GLY A 483 21.56 -2.74 -18.57
CA GLY A 483 22.83 -3.10 -19.23
C GLY A 483 23.63 -1.93 -19.82
N SER A 484 23.07 -0.72 -19.83
CA SER A 484 23.60 0.46 -20.53
C SER A 484 23.34 1.76 -19.74
N PRO A 485 24.23 2.19 -18.83
CA PRO A 485 25.59 1.71 -18.71
C PRO A 485 25.67 0.37 -18.00
N ASN A 486 26.70 -0.40 -18.34
CA ASN A 486 26.98 -1.66 -17.66
C ASN A 486 27.23 -1.41 -16.15
N MET A 487 26.48 -2.10 -15.30
CA MET A 487 26.55 -1.96 -13.83
C MET A 487 27.42 -3.04 -13.15
N SER A 488 28.30 -3.73 -13.88
CA SER A 488 29.20 -4.76 -13.35
C SER A 488 30.13 -4.30 -12.22
N PHE A 489 30.33 -2.98 -12.05
CA PHE A 489 31.10 -2.45 -10.93
C PHE A 489 30.37 -2.60 -9.58
N ILE A 490 29.04 -2.72 -9.59
CA ILE A 490 28.23 -3.02 -8.40
C ILE A 490 28.46 -4.47 -7.97
N GLY A 491 28.46 -5.39 -8.94
CA GLY A 491 28.60 -6.83 -8.70
C GLY A 491 27.42 -7.41 -7.92
N ASP A 492 27.64 -8.59 -7.31
CA ASP A 492 26.70 -9.28 -6.41
C ASP A 492 26.80 -8.64 -5.01
N ALA A 493 26.09 -7.54 -4.84
CA ALA A 493 26.15 -6.70 -3.64
C ALA A 493 25.36 -7.31 -2.47
N ASP A 494 24.34 -8.11 -2.75
CA ASP A 494 23.50 -8.78 -1.74
C ASP A 494 24.02 -10.17 -1.33
N GLY A 495 24.90 -10.78 -2.13
CA GLY A 495 25.55 -12.05 -1.88
C GLY A 495 24.70 -13.27 -2.22
N ASP A 496 23.69 -13.13 -3.08
CA ASP A 496 22.80 -14.21 -3.49
C ASP A 496 23.40 -15.15 -4.56
N GLY A 497 24.57 -14.78 -5.10
CA GLY A 497 25.30 -15.53 -6.11
C GLY A 497 24.87 -15.24 -7.55
N ARG A 498 24.18 -14.11 -7.81
CA ARG A 498 23.66 -13.72 -9.13
C ARG A 498 24.19 -12.36 -9.62
N PRO A 499 25.53 -12.16 -9.72
CA PRO A 499 26.14 -10.88 -10.09
C PRO A 499 25.84 -10.32 -11.50
N ASP A 500 25.14 -11.05 -12.38
CA ASP A 500 25.15 -10.76 -13.83
C ASP A 500 23.81 -11.00 -14.56
N GLU A 501 23.64 -10.28 -15.68
CA GLU A 501 22.41 -10.09 -16.47
C GLU A 501 21.82 -11.38 -17.06
N SER A 502 22.63 -12.44 -17.25
CA SER A 502 22.20 -13.65 -17.98
C SER A 502 21.21 -14.54 -17.22
N VAL A 503 20.80 -14.11 -16.02
CA VAL A 503 20.22 -14.94 -14.97
C VAL A 503 18.84 -14.43 -14.53
N TYR A 504 18.20 -13.47 -15.21
CA TYR A 504 16.77 -13.13 -15.00
C TYR A 504 16.16 -12.61 -16.31
N GLY A 505 15.04 -13.17 -16.79
CA GLY A 505 14.32 -12.75 -18.01
C GLY A 505 15.14 -12.16 -19.15
N LEU A 506 14.56 -11.22 -19.88
CA LEU A 506 15.28 -10.41 -20.85
C LEU A 506 16.05 -9.25 -20.18
N GLY A 507 16.37 -9.33 -18.88
CA GLY A 507 17.10 -8.27 -18.19
C GLY A 507 17.30 -8.44 -16.69
N SER A 508 18.30 -7.71 -16.22
CA SER A 508 19.23 -8.02 -15.14
C SER A 508 18.68 -8.36 -13.75
N HIS A 509 19.48 -9.13 -13.00
CA HIS A 509 19.40 -9.28 -11.55
C HIS A 509 19.95 -8.06 -10.79
N TRP A 510 20.15 -6.90 -11.42
CA TRP A 510 20.85 -5.81 -10.76
C TRP A 510 19.97 -4.96 -9.85
N LEU A 511 18.65 -5.13 -9.86
CA LEU A 511 17.75 -4.23 -9.14
C LEU A 511 17.97 -4.32 -7.61
N ASP A 512 18.07 -5.53 -7.07
CA ASP A 512 18.38 -5.79 -5.68
C ASP A 512 19.85 -5.49 -5.33
N ASP A 513 20.79 -5.82 -6.21
CA ASP A 513 22.20 -5.44 -6.07
C ASP A 513 22.39 -3.91 -5.97
N VAL A 514 21.75 -3.15 -6.86
CA VAL A 514 21.77 -1.69 -6.87
C VAL A 514 21.17 -1.16 -5.57
N ALA A 515 20.00 -1.64 -5.18
CA ALA A 515 19.34 -1.19 -3.96
C ALA A 515 20.20 -1.45 -2.72
N ARG A 516 20.83 -2.63 -2.66
CA ARG A 516 21.78 -3.02 -1.62
C ARG A 516 23.03 -2.14 -1.59
N TYR A 517 23.59 -1.85 -2.75
CA TYR A 517 24.76 -0.99 -2.88
C TYR A 517 24.47 0.43 -2.39
N LEU A 518 23.32 1.00 -2.75
CA LEU A 518 22.89 2.33 -2.34
C LEU A 518 22.66 2.43 -0.82
N ASP A 519 22.03 1.44 -0.20
CA ASP A 519 21.86 1.39 1.26
C ASP A 519 23.21 1.28 1.98
N ALA A 520 24.05 0.32 1.55
CA ALA A 520 25.31 0.02 2.22
C ALA A 520 26.29 1.20 2.18
N ASN A 521 26.43 1.84 1.01
CA ASN A 521 27.46 2.85 0.75
C ASN A 521 26.97 4.28 0.92
N ASN A 522 25.68 4.54 0.67
CA ASN A 522 25.13 5.90 0.61
C ASN A 522 24.01 6.17 1.60
N LYS A 523 23.55 5.16 2.37
CA LYS A 523 22.40 5.28 3.27
C LYS A 523 21.15 5.76 2.57
N ILE A 524 20.96 5.31 1.33
CA ILE A 524 19.77 5.58 0.55
C ILE A 524 18.87 4.36 0.63
N THR A 525 17.70 4.52 1.23
CA THR A 525 16.73 3.42 1.38
C THR A 525 15.87 3.29 0.14
N THR A 526 15.69 2.06 -0.35
CA THR A 526 14.87 1.79 -1.54
C THR A 526 13.59 1.06 -1.14
N HIS A 527 12.45 1.65 -1.44
CA HIS A 527 11.12 1.04 -1.32
C HIS A 527 10.59 0.71 -2.71
N THR A 528 9.78 -0.34 -2.81
CA THR A 528 9.20 -0.76 -4.09
C THR A 528 7.71 -1.01 -3.94
N VAL A 529 6.94 -0.52 -4.91
CA VAL A 529 5.51 -0.75 -5.04
C VAL A 529 5.26 -1.34 -6.42
N LEU A 530 4.92 -2.63 -6.46
CA LEU A 530 4.56 -3.32 -7.68
C LEU A 530 3.05 -3.18 -7.88
N ALA A 531 2.68 -2.30 -8.81
CA ALA A 531 1.30 -1.91 -9.05
C ALA A 531 0.71 -2.65 -10.25
N PHE A 532 -0.51 -3.17 -10.09
CA PHE A 532 -1.32 -3.81 -11.12
C PHE A 532 -0.66 -5.01 -11.81
N GLN A 533 0.29 -5.64 -11.12
CA GLN A 533 1.04 -6.78 -11.61
C GLN A 533 1.05 -7.91 -10.60
N SER A 534 1.59 -9.04 -11.04
CA SER A 534 1.89 -10.20 -10.21
C SER A 534 3.03 -9.92 -9.26
N TYR A 535 3.04 -10.61 -8.12
CA TYR A 535 4.20 -10.62 -7.22
C TYR A 535 5.47 -10.95 -7.99
N ASP A 536 6.54 -10.20 -7.68
CA ASP A 536 7.87 -10.42 -8.22
C ASP A 536 8.91 -10.54 -7.11
N ALA A 537 9.75 -11.57 -7.18
CA ALA A 537 10.78 -11.79 -6.18
C ALA A 537 11.91 -10.75 -6.28
N LEU A 538 12.31 -10.34 -7.49
CA LEU A 538 13.41 -9.39 -7.69
C LEU A 538 13.02 -7.99 -7.17
N VAL A 539 11.83 -7.51 -7.52
CA VAL A 539 11.31 -6.22 -7.02
C VAL A 539 11.12 -6.23 -5.49
N ALA A 540 10.69 -7.36 -4.93
CA ALA A 540 10.54 -7.51 -3.47
C ALA A 540 11.89 -7.59 -2.75
N ASN A 541 12.86 -8.32 -3.30
CA ASN A 541 14.23 -8.38 -2.80
C ASN A 541 14.87 -7.01 -2.82
N ALA A 542 14.67 -6.23 -3.89
CA ALA A 542 15.25 -4.89 -3.98
C ALA A 542 14.82 -3.96 -2.85
N ALA A 543 13.54 -3.99 -2.47
CA ALA A 543 13.12 -3.26 -1.28
C ALA A 543 13.77 -3.82 0.00
N LYS A 544 13.81 -5.14 0.16
CA LYS A 544 14.38 -5.79 1.34
C LYS A 544 15.87 -5.50 1.50
N ASP A 545 16.65 -5.60 0.43
CA ASP A 545 18.10 -5.48 0.44
C ASP A 545 18.54 -4.00 0.42
N GLY A 546 17.69 -3.12 -0.11
CA GLY A 546 17.73 -1.66 0.08
C GLY A 546 17.15 -1.16 1.41
N ASN A 547 16.89 -2.05 2.38
CA ASN A 547 16.36 -1.76 3.73
C ASN A 547 15.03 -0.99 3.77
N GLY A 548 14.24 -1.04 2.71
CA GLY A 548 12.92 -0.43 2.60
C GLY A 548 11.76 -1.42 2.70
N GLN A 549 10.63 -1.05 2.11
CA GLN A 549 9.37 -1.79 2.19
C GLN A 549 8.88 -2.16 0.78
N PHE A 550 8.42 -3.40 0.63
CA PHE A 550 7.78 -3.91 -0.57
C PHE A 550 6.27 -3.94 -0.38
N HIS A 551 5.52 -3.43 -1.36
CA HIS A 551 4.08 -3.59 -1.43
C HIS A 551 3.64 -4.07 -2.80
N LEU A 552 2.67 -4.98 -2.81
CA LEU A 552 1.92 -5.36 -4.00
C LEU A 552 0.57 -4.63 -3.97
N ALA A 553 0.23 -3.94 -5.05
CA ALA A 553 -1.01 -3.17 -5.14
C ALA A 553 -1.79 -3.53 -6.40
N SER A 554 -2.91 -4.23 -6.27
CA SER A 554 -3.73 -4.69 -7.41
C SER A 554 -4.88 -3.73 -7.76
N ASN A 555 -5.04 -2.63 -7.02
CA ASN A 555 -6.07 -1.61 -7.22
C ASN A 555 -5.66 -0.27 -6.57
N SER A 556 -6.47 0.77 -6.80
CA SER A 556 -6.25 2.12 -6.27
C SER A 556 -6.15 2.20 -4.74
N ALA A 557 -7.03 1.50 -4.01
CA ALA A 557 -7.06 1.54 -2.55
C ALA A 557 -5.81 0.90 -1.94
N GLN A 558 -5.35 -0.22 -2.49
CA GLN A 558 -4.11 -0.88 -2.09
C GLN A 558 -2.88 -0.04 -2.43
N LEU A 559 -2.84 0.60 -3.60
CA LEU A 559 -1.74 1.50 -3.99
C LEU A 559 -1.64 2.69 -3.04
N ARG A 560 -2.79 3.31 -2.71
CA ARG A 560 -2.86 4.40 -1.73
C ARG A 560 -2.39 3.97 -0.36
N LYS A 561 -2.87 2.82 0.11
CA LYS A 561 -2.46 2.28 1.41
C LYS A 561 -0.96 2.02 1.46
N ALA A 562 -0.39 1.39 0.42
CA ALA A 562 1.03 1.11 0.33
C ALA A 562 1.88 2.38 0.42
N LEU A 563 1.54 3.42 -0.35
CA LEU A 563 2.28 4.68 -0.35
C LEU A 563 2.15 5.42 1.00
N LEU A 564 0.97 5.41 1.62
CA LEU A 564 0.79 5.98 2.97
C LEU A 564 1.60 5.23 4.03
N GLU A 565 1.63 3.89 3.98
CA GLU A 565 2.40 3.07 4.92
C GLU A 565 3.91 3.31 4.77
N ILE A 566 4.41 3.40 3.53
CA ILE A 566 5.81 3.73 3.24
C ILE A 566 6.17 5.11 3.80
N ILE A 567 5.41 6.15 3.44
CA ILE A 567 5.72 7.52 3.86
C ILE A 567 5.58 7.67 5.39
N ALA A 568 4.57 7.05 6.00
CA ALA A 568 4.44 7.03 7.45
C ALA A 568 5.65 6.36 8.12
N SER A 569 6.16 5.26 7.55
CA SER A 569 7.38 4.60 8.03
C SER A 569 8.59 5.52 7.94
N ILE A 570 8.77 6.22 6.82
CA ILE A 570 9.85 7.19 6.60
C ILE A 570 9.79 8.33 7.64
N ILE A 571 8.62 8.93 7.84
CA ILE A 571 8.42 10.00 8.84
C ILE A 571 8.73 9.51 10.25
N ASN A 572 8.35 8.28 10.59
CA ASN A 572 8.64 7.69 11.89
C ASN A 572 10.13 7.43 12.10
N GLU A 573 10.85 6.98 11.06
CA GLU A 573 12.31 6.81 11.11
C GLU A 573 12.99 8.14 11.43
N VAL A 574 12.64 9.20 10.71
CA VAL A 574 13.13 10.57 10.94
C VAL A 574 12.89 11.00 12.39
N SER A 575 11.66 10.82 12.88
CA SER A 575 11.24 11.28 14.20
C SER A 575 11.99 10.58 15.35
N THR A 576 12.42 9.32 15.16
CA THR A 576 13.14 8.56 16.19
C THR A 576 14.65 8.84 16.23
N SER A 577 15.23 9.34 15.13
CA SER A 577 16.67 9.61 15.04
C SER A 577 17.18 10.74 15.95
N PHE A 578 16.29 11.64 16.38
CA PHE A 578 16.65 12.82 17.19
C PHE A 578 16.66 12.59 18.72
N VAL A 579 16.28 11.40 19.20
CA VAL A 579 16.26 11.11 20.64
C VAL A 579 17.61 10.56 21.10
N ALA A 580 18.66 11.39 21.06
CA ALA A 580 19.90 11.05 21.75
C ALA A 580 19.64 11.02 23.27
N PRO A 581 20.02 9.95 24.00
CA PRO A 581 19.87 9.93 25.45
C PRO A 581 20.74 11.01 26.07
N VAL A 582 20.12 12.10 26.51
CA VAL A 582 20.81 13.14 27.27
C VAL A 582 21.15 12.52 28.63
N VAL A 583 22.37 12.03 28.77
CA VAL A 583 22.89 11.66 30.09
C VAL A 583 22.91 12.96 30.91
N PRO A 584 22.25 13.03 32.08
CA PRO A 584 22.26 14.25 32.88
C PRO A 584 23.71 14.64 33.17
N ALA A 585 24.19 15.73 32.59
CA ALA A 585 25.58 16.19 32.71
C ALA A 585 25.94 16.67 34.13
N SER A 586 25.03 16.53 35.10
CA SER A 586 25.30 16.88 36.49
C SER A 586 24.51 16.00 37.45
N THR A 587 25.25 15.32 38.34
CA THR A 587 24.70 14.65 39.52
C THR A 587 24.01 15.63 40.48
N THR A 588 24.19 16.94 40.30
CA THR A 588 23.57 17.99 41.11
C THR A 588 22.18 18.41 40.61
N ASN A 589 21.80 18.03 39.37
CA ASN A 589 20.46 18.27 38.82
C ASN A 589 19.53 17.06 38.97
N ARG A 590 19.90 16.08 39.81
CA ARG A 590 18.89 15.22 40.43
C ARG A 590 18.04 16.10 41.31
N THR A 591 16.86 16.47 40.83
CA THR A 591 15.76 16.93 41.67
C THR A 591 15.61 15.93 42.81
N ILE A 592 16.14 16.32 43.97
CA ILE A 592 15.88 15.67 45.23
C ILE A 592 14.37 15.79 45.40
N SER A 593 13.65 14.67 45.20
CA SER A 593 12.31 14.46 45.74
C SER A 593 12.43 14.45 47.27
N SER A 594 12.63 15.63 47.85
CA SER A 594 12.48 15.82 49.29
C SER A 594 11.00 15.75 49.58
N ASN A 595 10.64 14.83 50.47
CA ASN A 595 9.37 14.75 51.20
C ASN A 595 8.55 16.04 51.09
N ARG A 596 7.42 15.97 50.37
CA ARG A 596 6.29 16.82 50.70
C ARG A 596 5.75 16.34 52.05
N VAL A 597 5.72 17.26 53.01
CA VAL A 597 4.94 17.19 54.26
C VAL A 597 3.47 17.26 53.91
#